data_AF-A0A3P1ZZY1-F1
#
_entry.id   AF-A0A3P1ZZY1-F1
#
_cell.length_a   1.000
_cell.length_b   1.000
_cell.length_c   1.000
_cell.angle_alpha   90.00
_cell.angle_beta   90.00
_cell.angle_gamma   90.00
#
_symmetry.space_group_name_H-M   'P 1'
#
loop_
_entity.id
_entity.type
_entity.pdbx_description
1 polymer ?
#
loop_
_entity_poly.entity_id
_entity_poly.type
_entity_poly.pdbx_seq_one_letter_code
_entity_poly.pdbx_strand_id
1 'polypeptide(L)'
;MDMKNISIILACLFFGILVFSSCHEDEEINPKDLATWGYFEGTINGKAVSFDNGGWEDPIKKMNCKEYIVGSYPRVKGSRIGIGKLGEPGKEYDLAVVFMLMKPKVGMRYIANHPPVNFETYDYDWVIAYNSDQMYCLTPRPYKPVEVDITSVEYDEEGWPRIIEGEIDGVLYFRDQDSLTIKGKFGVK
;
A
#
# COMPACT_ATOMS: atom_id res chain seq x y z
N MET A 1 -4.63 -55.17 41.62
CA MET A 1 -4.82 -53.88 40.92
C MET A 1 -6.30 -53.79 40.60
N ASP A 2 -7.05 -53.07 41.43
CA ASP A 2 -8.51 -53.06 41.40
C ASP A 2 -9.06 -52.39 40.13
N MET A 3 -9.95 -53.09 39.43
CA MET A 3 -10.63 -52.59 38.21
C MET A 3 -11.39 -51.28 38.43
N LYS A 4 -11.72 -50.92 39.67
CA LYS A 4 -12.37 -49.64 40.00
C LYS A 4 -11.48 -48.41 39.81
N ASN A 5 -10.15 -48.56 39.90
CA ASN A 5 -9.22 -47.44 39.75
C ASN A 5 -8.85 -47.14 38.28
N ILE A 6 -9.00 -48.12 37.38
CA ILE A 6 -8.76 -47.92 35.95
C ILE A 6 -9.88 -47.07 35.33
N SER A 7 -11.13 -47.25 35.78
CA SER A 7 -12.29 -46.48 35.28
C SER A 7 -12.26 -45.00 35.66
N ILE A 8 -11.70 -44.65 36.82
CA ILE A 8 -11.55 -43.24 37.26
C ILE A 8 -10.40 -42.56 36.50
N ILE A 9 -9.28 -43.27 36.29
CA ILE A 9 -8.14 -42.76 35.53
C ILE A 9 -8.51 -42.55 34.05
N LEU A 10 -9.30 -43.44 33.44
CA LEU A 10 -9.83 -43.24 32.08
C LEU A 10 -10.83 -42.08 32.00
N ALA A 11 -11.67 -41.88 33.02
CA ALA A 11 -12.63 -40.77 33.05
C ALA A 11 -11.95 -39.40 33.20
N CYS A 12 -10.85 -39.31 33.96
CA CYS A 12 -10.04 -38.09 34.07
C CYS A 12 -9.25 -37.77 32.78
N LEU A 13 -8.83 -38.79 32.03
CA LEU A 13 -8.15 -38.61 30.74
C LEU A 13 -9.10 -38.15 29.60
N PHE A 14 -10.39 -38.45 29.69
CA PHE A 14 -11.39 -37.99 28.70
C PHE A 14 -11.89 -36.56 28.93
N PHE A 15 -11.92 -36.07 30.17
CA PHE A 15 -12.28 -34.68 30.46
C PHE A 15 -11.14 -33.67 30.24
N GLY A 16 -9.89 -34.14 30.16
CA GLY A 16 -8.71 -33.29 29.91
C GLY A 16 -8.43 -32.94 28.44
N ILE A 17 -9.11 -33.59 27.49
CA ILE A 17 -8.88 -33.37 26.04
C ILE A 17 -9.86 -32.32 25.46
N LEU A 18 -10.88 -31.90 26.20
CA LEU A 18 -11.91 -30.98 25.73
C LEU A 18 -11.67 -29.49 26.08
N VAL A 19 -10.51 -29.11 26.63
CA VAL A 19 -10.26 -27.73 27.10
C VAL A 19 -9.18 -26.99 26.29
N PHE A 20 -8.66 -27.56 25.20
CA PHE A 20 -7.70 -26.85 24.31
C PHE A 20 -8.07 -26.89 22.83
N SER A 21 -9.37 -26.98 22.50
CA SER A 21 -9.85 -26.30 21.30
C SER A 21 -10.33 -24.92 21.76
N SER A 22 -9.39 -23.98 21.94
CA SER A 22 -9.74 -22.61 21.64
C SER A 22 -10.07 -22.61 20.15
N CYS A 23 -11.36 -22.76 19.82
CA CYS A 23 -11.89 -22.12 18.64
C CYS A 23 -11.49 -20.66 18.82
N HIS A 24 -10.35 -20.27 18.21
CA HIS A 24 -10.37 -19.02 17.49
C HIS A 24 -11.58 -19.17 16.59
N GLU A 25 -12.63 -18.42 16.90
CA GLU A 25 -13.47 -17.96 15.81
C GLU A 25 -12.46 -17.40 14.81
N ASP A 26 -12.30 -18.09 13.68
CA ASP A 26 -11.70 -17.45 12.52
C ASP A 26 -12.54 -16.19 12.37
N GLU A 27 -11.99 -15.03 12.75
CA GLU A 27 -12.63 -13.74 12.53
C GLU A 27 -13.10 -13.81 11.08
N GLU A 28 -14.41 -13.87 10.90
CA GLU A 28 -15.00 -13.95 9.58
C GLU A 28 -14.67 -12.61 8.94
N ILE A 29 -13.51 -12.54 8.27
CA ILE A 29 -13.00 -11.31 7.68
C ILE A 29 -14.09 -10.89 6.71
N ASN A 30 -14.83 -9.85 7.08
CA ASN A 30 -15.91 -9.37 6.25
C ASN A 30 -15.24 -8.93 4.94
N PRO A 31 -15.70 -9.36 3.76
CA PRO A 31 -15.13 -8.88 2.50
C PRO A 31 -15.13 -7.35 2.40
N LYS A 32 -16.01 -6.67 3.16
CA LYS A 32 -16.02 -5.21 3.35
C LYS A 32 -14.88 -4.67 4.20
N ASP A 33 -14.33 -5.46 5.13
CA ASP A 33 -13.13 -5.12 5.89
C ASP A 33 -11.84 -5.28 5.06
N LEU A 34 -11.92 -6.05 3.95
CA LEU A 34 -10.89 -6.15 2.91
C LEU A 34 -11.04 -5.13 1.79
N ALA A 35 -12.15 -4.38 1.73
CA ALA A 35 -12.35 -3.38 0.69
C ALA A 35 -11.26 -2.30 0.82
N THR A 36 -10.33 -2.28 -0.13
CA THR A 36 -9.30 -1.25 -0.18
C THR A 36 -10.01 0.05 -0.53
N TRP A 37 -10.25 0.91 0.47
CA TRP A 37 -10.78 2.23 0.16
C TRP A 37 -9.64 3.06 -0.44
N GLY A 38 -9.93 3.73 -1.54
CA GLY A 38 -9.03 4.70 -2.10
C GLY A 38 -9.67 5.49 -3.23
N TYR A 39 -9.23 6.73 -3.38
CA TYR A 39 -9.67 7.61 -4.45
C TYR A 39 -8.51 8.43 -5.01
N PHE A 40 -8.69 8.89 -6.24
CA PHE A 40 -7.90 9.96 -6.82
C PHE A 40 -8.79 10.85 -7.69
N GLU A 41 -8.73 12.16 -7.47
CA GLU A 41 -9.45 13.15 -8.28
C GLU A 41 -8.48 14.25 -8.72
N GLY A 42 -8.35 14.44 -10.03
CA GLY A 42 -7.40 15.41 -10.55
C GLY A 42 -7.19 15.33 -12.05
N THR A 43 -5.95 15.54 -12.49
CA THR A 43 -5.54 15.55 -13.88
C THR A 43 -4.28 14.74 -14.12
N ILE A 44 -4.26 14.02 -15.24
CA ILE A 44 -3.09 13.33 -15.80
C ILE A 44 -2.88 13.87 -17.22
N ASN A 45 -1.69 14.40 -17.51
CA ASN A 45 -1.40 15.09 -18.79
C ASN A 45 -2.46 16.14 -19.17
N GLY A 46 -2.97 16.87 -18.16
CA GLY A 46 -4.02 17.88 -18.32
C GLY A 46 -5.43 17.32 -18.55
N LYS A 47 -5.61 16.01 -18.66
CA LYS A 47 -6.93 15.38 -18.78
C LYS A 47 -7.50 15.07 -17.39
N ALA A 48 -8.74 15.48 -17.14
CA ALA A 48 -9.42 15.18 -15.89
C ALA A 48 -9.65 13.67 -15.72
N VAL A 49 -9.38 13.16 -14.53
CA VAL A 49 -9.60 11.75 -14.15
C VAL A 49 -10.18 11.70 -12.74
N SER A 50 -11.01 10.68 -12.49
CA SER A 50 -11.59 10.40 -11.18
C SER A 50 -11.66 8.90 -10.99
N PHE A 51 -11.04 8.41 -9.92
CA PHE A 51 -10.93 7.01 -9.58
C PHE A 51 -11.45 6.80 -8.15
N ASP A 52 -12.20 5.72 -7.95
CA ASP A 52 -12.70 5.28 -6.64
C ASP A 52 -12.71 3.74 -6.65
N ASN A 53 -12.23 3.12 -5.57
CA ASN A 53 -12.24 1.67 -5.36
C ASN A 53 -13.61 1.12 -4.91
N GLY A 54 -14.72 1.83 -5.13
CA GLY A 54 -16.07 1.33 -4.87
C GLY A 54 -16.51 0.09 -5.68
N GLY A 55 -15.63 -0.56 -6.45
CA GLY A 55 -15.90 -1.69 -7.36
C GLY A 55 -14.77 -2.73 -7.46
N TRP A 56 -14.88 -3.73 -8.34
CA TRP A 56 -13.99 -4.91 -8.39
C TRP A 56 -12.58 -4.64 -8.98
N GLU A 57 -12.42 -3.51 -9.65
CA GLU A 57 -11.14 -3.06 -10.17
C GLU A 57 -10.66 -1.91 -9.29
N ASP A 58 -9.71 -2.16 -8.38
CA ASP A 58 -9.14 -1.14 -7.50
C ASP A 58 -8.05 -0.34 -8.24
N PRO A 59 -8.33 0.86 -8.81
CA PRO A 59 -7.33 1.71 -9.43
C PRO A 59 -6.32 2.25 -8.41
N ILE A 60 -6.73 2.38 -7.15
CA ILE A 60 -5.88 2.92 -6.08
C ILE A 60 -5.45 1.79 -5.17
N LYS A 61 -4.14 1.62 -4.97
CA LYS A 61 -3.62 0.52 -4.15
C LYS A 61 -2.65 1.04 -3.11
N LYS A 62 -2.85 0.65 -1.86
CA LYS A 62 -1.91 0.89 -0.78
C LYS A 62 -1.31 -0.42 -0.30
N MET A 63 0.00 -0.41 -0.09
CA MET A 63 0.72 -1.49 0.56
C MET A 63 1.62 -0.90 1.64
N ASN A 64 1.45 -1.35 2.87
CA ASN A 64 2.41 -1.06 3.92
C ASN A 64 3.74 -1.73 3.59
N CYS A 65 4.83 -1.06 3.95
CA CYS A 65 6.18 -1.58 3.76
C CYS A 65 6.39 -2.71 4.75
N LYS A 66 5.89 -3.91 4.43
CA LYS A 66 6.07 -5.08 5.29
C LYS A 66 7.56 -5.22 5.57
N GLU A 67 7.89 -5.32 6.86
CA GLU A 67 9.22 -5.66 7.34
C GLU A 67 9.79 -6.76 6.45
N TYR A 68 10.78 -6.45 5.62
CA TYR A 68 11.50 -7.49 4.93
C TYR A 68 12.34 -8.20 6.01
N ILE A 69 11.86 -9.35 6.49
CA ILE A 69 12.59 -10.22 7.39
C ILE A 69 13.73 -10.86 6.60
N VAL A 70 14.84 -10.12 6.43
CA VAL A 70 16.21 -10.64 6.48
C VAL A 70 17.14 -9.52 6.97
N GLY A 71 17.53 -9.59 8.26
CA GLY A 71 18.62 -8.79 8.82
C GLY A 71 18.18 -7.61 9.70
N SER A 72 18.06 -7.87 11.00
CA SER A 72 18.46 -7.09 12.19
C SER A 72 18.25 -5.56 12.31
N TYR A 73 17.62 -4.85 11.37
CA TYR A 73 17.48 -3.39 11.45
C TYR A 73 16.03 -2.95 11.62
N PRO A 74 15.68 -2.16 12.65
CA PRO A 74 14.37 -1.54 12.75
C PRO A 74 14.21 -0.53 11.61
N ARG A 75 13.39 -0.84 10.62
CA ARG A 75 13.10 0.05 9.49
C ARG A 75 11.83 0.87 9.74
N VAL A 76 11.77 2.02 9.07
CA VAL A 76 10.74 3.05 9.27
C VAL A 76 9.41 2.60 8.65
N LYS A 77 8.30 2.69 9.40
CA LYS A 77 6.95 2.37 8.91
C LYS A 77 6.50 3.38 7.86
N GLY A 78 6.14 2.89 6.67
CA GLY A 78 5.73 3.71 5.53
C GLY A 78 4.68 2.99 4.68
N SER A 79 4.29 3.64 3.58
CA SER A 79 3.34 3.06 2.62
C SER A 79 3.73 3.38 1.18
N ARG A 80 3.62 2.35 0.34
CA ARG A 80 3.63 2.47 -1.11
C ARG A 80 2.18 2.67 -1.57
N ILE A 81 1.97 3.67 -2.40
CA ILE A 81 0.67 4.07 -2.95
C ILE A 81 0.78 4.01 -4.47
N GLY A 82 -0.15 3.31 -5.12
CA GLY A 82 -0.26 3.22 -6.56
C GLY A 82 -1.57 3.82 -7.04
N ILE A 83 -1.49 4.69 -8.05
CA ILE A 83 -2.60 5.20 -8.85
C ILE A 83 -2.44 4.54 -10.23
N GLY A 84 -3.17 3.46 -10.45
CA GLY A 84 -3.08 2.62 -11.65
C GLY A 84 -4.13 2.96 -12.70
N LYS A 85 -4.08 2.20 -13.81
CA LYS A 85 -5.08 2.25 -14.90
C LYS A 85 -5.30 3.65 -15.46
N LEU A 86 -4.23 4.44 -15.56
CA LEU A 86 -4.26 5.82 -16.09
C LEU A 86 -4.34 5.85 -17.63
N GLY A 87 -4.34 4.69 -18.28
CA GLY A 87 -4.48 4.53 -19.74
C GLY A 87 -5.93 4.55 -20.22
N GLU A 88 -6.13 4.40 -21.54
CA GLU A 88 -7.47 4.24 -22.11
C GLU A 88 -8.04 2.84 -21.82
N PRO A 89 -9.35 2.70 -21.48
CA PRO A 89 -9.98 1.41 -21.28
C PRO A 89 -9.78 0.46 -22.47
N GLY A 90 -9.29 -0.76 -22.21
CA GLY A 90 -9.08 -1.78 -23.25
C GLY A 90 -7.74 -1.70 -23.98
N LYS A 91 -6.82 -0.81 -23.60
CA LYS A 91 -5.40 -0.93 -23.97
C LYS A 91 -4.71 -1.71 -22.85
N GLU A 92 -4.08 -2.84 -23.15
CA GLU A 92 -3.42 -3.78 -22.22
C GLU A 92 -2.19 -3.21 -21.48
N TYR A 93 -2.08 -1.88 -21.42
CA TYR A 93 -0.90 -1.13 -21.03
C TYR A 93 -1.25 -0.08 -19.99
N ASP A 94 -1.44 -0.55 -18.75
CA ASP A 94 -1.83 0.26 -17.61
C ASP A 94 -0.68 1.19 -17.20
N LEU A 95 -0.72 2.44 -17.65
CA LEU A 95 0.07 3.50 -17.06
C LEU A 95 -0.29 3.63 -15.57
N ALA A 96 0.71 3.59 -14.71
CA ALA A 96 0.53 3.76 -13.27
C ALA A 96 1.53 4.79 -12.73
N VAL A 97 1.09 5.61 -11.78
CA VAL A 97 1.97 6.40 -10.92
C VAL A 97 2.05 5.70 -9.57
N VAL A 98 3.25 5.44 -9.10
CA VAL A 98 3.49 4.84 -7.80
C VAL A 98 4.42 5.74 -7.00
N PHE A 99 4.09 5.98 -5.75
CA PHE A 99 4.91 6.76 -4.85
C PHE A 99 4.99 6.12 -3.47
N MET A 100 6.04 6.49 -2.76
CA MET A 100 6.41 5.94 -1.47
C MET A 100 6.52 7.07 -0.46
N LEU A 101 5.87 6.88 0.69
CA LEU A 101 5.92 7.80 1.82
C LEU A 101 6.47 7.09 3.05
N MET A 102 7.69 7.43 3.44
CA MET A 102 8.32 6.98 4.67
C MET A 102 7.81 7.79 5.85
N LYS A 103 7.29 7.11 6.89
CA LYS A 103 6.75 7.75 8.11
C LYS A 103 5.88 8.96 7.77
N PRO A 104 4.78 8.76 7.00
CA PRO A 104 3.94 9.85 6.51
C PRO A 104 3.50 10.75 7.67
N LYS A 105 3.63 12.06 7.51
CA LYS A 105 3.22 13.06 8.49
C LYS A 105 2.56 14.18 7.72
N VAL A 106 1.55 14.81 8.32
CA VAL A 106 0.93 16.00 7.75
C VAL A 106 2.00 17.02 7.36
N GLY A 107 1.87 17.53 6.13
CA GLY A 107 2.76 18.54 5.56
C GLY A 107 3.36 18.15 4.20
N MET A 108 4.03 19.14 3.62
CA MET A 108 4.60 19.09 2.29
C MET A 108 5.87 18.25 2.20
N ARG A 109 5.97 17.45 1.15
CA ARG A 109 7.15 16.67 0.77
C ARG A 109 7.55 16.99 -0.67
N TYR A 110 8.85 17.13 -0.90
CA TYR A 110 9.42 17.34 -2.23
C TYR A 110 10.21 16.10 -2.62
N ILE A 111 9.61 15.27 -3.47
CA ILE A 111 10.14 13.95 -3.82
C ILE A 111 10.89 14.04 -5.14
N ALA A 112 12.22 13.90 -5.08
CA ALA A 112 13.09 13.93 -6.24
C ALA A 112 13.78 12.58 -6.52
N ASN A 113 13.54 11.58 -5.68
CA ASN A 113 14.18 10.27 -5.81
C ASN A 113 13.35 9.33 -6.70
N HIS A 114 14.05 8.41 -7.36
CA HIS A 114 13.47 7.25 -8.03
C HIS A 114 13.71 5.98 -7.19
N PRO A 115 12.89 4.92 -7.33
CA PRO A 115 13.12 3.67 -6.62
C PRO A 115 14.46 3.04 -7.05
N PRO A 116 15.10 2.27 -6.16
CA PRO A 116 16.30 1.50 -6.47
C PRO A 116 15.96 0.35 -7.44
N VAL A 117 16.98 -0.16 -8.15
CA VAL A 117 16.85 -1.21 -9.19
C VAL A 117 16.09 -2.44 -8.70
N ASN A 118 16.18 -2.73 -7.40
CA ASN A 118 15.31 -3.67 -6.73
C ASN A 118 14.26 -2.87 -5.95
N PHE A 119 13.02 -2.87 -6.45
CA PHE A 119 11.83 -2.24 -5.86
C PHE A 119 11.55 -2.63 -4.38
N GLU A 120 12.43 -3.39 -3.75
CA GLU A 120 12.35 -3.95 -2.40
C GLU A 120 13.11 -3.12 -1.35
N THR A 121 13.92 -2.13 -1.76
CA THR A 121 14.64 -1.26 -0.81
C THR A 121 13.88 0.06 -0.61
N TYR A 122 13.27 0.19 0.58
CA TYR A 122 12.25 1.19 0.91
C TYR A 122 12.68 2.09 2.09
N ASP A 123 13.75 2.86 1.93
CA ASP A 123 14.27 3.70 3.03
C ASP A 123 14.11 5.21 2.81
N TYR A 124 13.45 5.61 1.72
CA TYR A 124 13.27 7.01 1.34
C TYR A 124 12.00 7.21 0.52
N ASP A 125 11.53 8.46 0.47
CA ASP A 125 10.40 8.85 -0.39
C ASP A 125 10.82 8.83 -1.85
N TRP A 126 10.04 8.20 -2.70
CA TRP A 126 10.26 8.14 -4.14
C TRP A 126 8.95 8.17 -4.90
N VAL A 127 9.03 8.53 -6.17
CA VAL A 127 7.90 8.49 -7.10
C VAL A 127 8.37 8.04 -8.47
N ILE A 128 7.53 7.27 -9.14
CA ILE A 128 7.79 6.70 -10.46
C ILE A 128 6.47 6.59 -11.21
N ALA A 129 6.53 6.70 -12.53
CA ALA A 129 5.48 6.18 -13.38
C ALA A 129 6.05 5.10 -14.29
N TYR A 130 5.28 4.05 -14.52
CA TYR A 130 5.64 2.99 -15.45
C TYR A 130 4.41 2.61 -16.25
N ASN A 131 4.68 2.06 -17.43
CA ASN A 131 3.70 1.41 -18.28
C ASN A 131 4.18 -0.03 -18.49
N SER A 132 3.30 -1.03 -18.50
CA SER A 132 3.67 -2.43 -18.74
C SER A 132 4.36 -2.64 -20.09
N ASP A 133 4.16 -1.72 -21.03
CA ASP A 133 4.77 -1.74 -22.37
C ASP A 133 6.15 -1.07 -22.47
N GLN A 134 6.48 -0.21 -21.51
CA GLN A 134 7.75 0.51 -21.52
C GLN A 134 8.76 -0.23 -20.64
N MET A 135 9.89 -0.66 -21.22
CA MET A 135 11.11 -1.02 -20.49
C MET A 135 11.70 0.14 -19.65
N TYR A 136 11.00 1.27 -19.60
CA TYR A 136 11.49 2.53 -19.08
C TYR A 136 10.49 3.15 -18.14
N CYS A 137 11.00 3.75 -17.07
CA CYS A 137 10.20 4.41 -16.05
C CYS A 137 10.38 5.93 -16.14
N LEU A 138 9.32 6.67 -15.83
CA LEU A 138 9.35 8.12 -15.71
C LEU A 138 9.61 8.49 -14.24
N THR A 139 10.50 9.44 -14.02
CA THR A 139 11.00 9.78 -12.68
C THR A 139 11.06 11.31 -12.49
N PRO A 140 11.02 11.79 -11.24
CA PRO A 140 11.16 13.22 -10.94
C PRO A 140 12.58 13.71 -11.26
N ARG A 141 12.76 15.03 -11.30
CA ARG A 141 14.09 15.64 -11.42
C ARG A 141 14.47 16.37 -10.14
N PRO A 142 15.77 16.41 -9.76
CA PRO A 142 16.21 17.16 -8.59
C PRO A 142 15.79 18.64 -8.58
N TYR A 143 15.74 19.27 -9.76
CA TYR A 143 15.34 20.68 -9.92
C TYR A 143 13.83 20.88 -10.15
N LYS A 144 13.05 19.79 -10.27
CA LYS A 144 11.59 19.75 -10.40
C LYS A 144 11.07 18.50 -9.65
N PRO A 145 11.13 18.51 -8.31
CA PRO A 145 10.59 17.41 -7.51
C PRO A 145 9.08 17.32 -7.69
N VAL A 146 8.51 16.15 -7.41
CA VAL A 146 7.06 16.01 -7.23
C VAL A 146 6.72 16.47 -5.82
N GLU A 147 5.72 17.32 -5.72
CA GLU A 147 5.15 17.81 -4.47
C GLU A 147 4.07 16.83 -4.00
N VAL A 148 4.16 16.41 -2.74
CA VAL A 148 3.13 15.62 -2.08
C VAL A 148 2.79 16.31 -0.75
N ASP A 149 1.59 16.89 -0.67
CA ASP A 149 1.08 17.51 0.54
C ASP A 149 0.20 16.52 1.29
N ILE A 150 0.68 15.98 2.40
CA ILE A 150 -0.11 15.05 3.22
C ILE A 150 -1.04 15.90 4.08
N THR A 151 -2.34 15.79 3.87
CA THR A 151 -3.35 16.56 4.60
C THR A 151 -3.87 15.80 5.82
N SER A 152 -3.89 14.47 5.75
CA SER A 152 -4.30 13.60 6.86
C SER A 152 -3.49 12.30 6.88
N VAL A 153 -3.19 11.82 8.09
CA VAL A 153 -2.61 10.48 8.28
C VAL A 153 -3.12 9.89 9.59
N GLU A 154 -3.68 8.69 9.50
CA GLU A 154 -4.06 7.87 10.65
C GLU A 154 -3.13 6.67 10.77
N TYR A 155 -2.85 6.27 12.00
CA TYR A 155 -1.99 5.14 12.32
C TYR A 155 -2.79 4.06 13.04
N ASP A 156 -2.47 2.79 12.79
CA ASP A 156 -2.98 1.68 13.60
C ASP A 156 -2.24 1.56 14.95
N GLU A 157 -2.68 0.62 15.80
CA GLU A 157 -2.12 0.42 17.15
C GLU A 157 -0.64 0.00 17.13
N GLU A 158 -0.20 -0.65 16.07
CA GLU A 158 1.20 -0.99 15.89
C GLU A 158 2.03 0.21 15.41
N GLY A 159 1.39 1.27 14.90
CA GLY A 159 2.03 2.46 14.35
C GLY A 159 2.27 2.39 12.84
N TRP A 160 1.57 1.54 12.09
CA TRP A 160 1.55 1.58 10.63
C TRP A 160 0.59 2.64 10.11
N PRO A 161 0.92 3.33 9.01
CA PRO A 161 -0.04 4.20 8.35
C PRO A 161 -1.24 3.39 7.89
N ARG A 162 -2.40 3.70 8.46
CA ARG A 162 -3.69 3.09 8.14
C ARG A 162 -4.35 3.87 7.04
N ILE A 163 -4.63 5.15 7.26
CA ILE A 163 -5.26 6.05 6.28
C ILE A 163 -4.27 7.15 5.94
N ILE A 164 -4.15 7.48 4.65
CA ILE A 164 -3.35 8.62 4.17
C ILE A 164 -4.21 9.38 3.17
N GLU A 165 -4.33 10.69 3.37
CA GLU A 165 -4.92 11.61 2.40
C GLU A 165 -3.95 12.75 2.09
N GLY A 166 -4.03 13.26 0.88
CA GLY A 166 -3.18 14.35 0.45
C GLY A 166 -3.42 14.82 -0.96
N GLU A 167 -2.53 15.69 -1.41
CA GLU A 167 -2.46 16.20 -2.77
C GLU A 167 -1.10 15.83 -3.37
N ILE A 168 -1.07 15.55 -4.67
CA ILE A 168 0.14 15.31 -5.45
C ILE A 168 0.16 16.29 -6.62
N ASP A 169 1.32 16.90 -6.90
CA ASP A 169 1.54 17.76 -8.05
C ASP A 169 2.97 17.56 -8.57
N GLY A 170 3.13 17.24 -9.84
CA GLY A 170 4.46 17.21 -10.42
C GLY A 170 4.55 16.65 -11.83
N VAL A 171 5.79 16.58 -12.30
CA VAL A 171 6.15 16.10 -13.63
C VAL A 171 7.19 15.00 -13.52
N LEU A 172 6.88 13.86 -14.14
CA LEU A 172 7.77 12.71 -14.24
C LEU A 172 8.31 12.64 -15.65
N TYR A 173 9.59 12.30 -15.82
CA TYR A 173 10.27 12.37 -17.09
C TYR A 173 10.89 11.03 -17.50
N PHE A 174 10.75 10.65 -18.77
CA PHE A 174 11.61 9.65 -19.39
C PHE A 174 12.82 10.35 -20.01
N ARG A 175 13.98 10.21 -19.36
CA ARG A 175 15.17 10.99 -19.73
C ARG A 175 14.74 12.45 -19.91
N ASP A 176 15.16 13.13 -20.97
CA ASP A 176 14.93 14.58 -21.12
C ASP A 176 13.74 14.92 -22.04
N GLN A 177 12.91 13.93 -22.43
CA GLN A 177 12.02 14.11 -23.59
C GLN A 177 10.56 13.74 -23.33
N ASP A 178 10.24 12.58 -22.75
CA ASP A 178 8.82 12.27 -22.45
C ASP A 178 8.48 12.74 -21.05
N SER A 179 7.26 13.23 -20.86
CA SER A 179 6.79 13.67 -19.55
C SER A 179 5.37 13.21 -19.26
N LEU A 180 5.12 12.86 -18.00
CA LEU A 180 3.81 12.70 -17.41
C LEU A 180 3.59 13.79 -16.37
N THR A 181 2.54 14.60 -16.52
CA THR A 181 2.12 15.56 -15.50
C THR A 181 1.00 14.94 -14.67
N ILE A 182 1.12 14.97 -13.35
CA ILE A 182 0.09 14.52 -12.41
C ILE A 182 -0.24 15.66 -11.46
N LYS A 183 -1.53 15.90 -11.24
CA LYS A 183 -2.01 16.83 -10.22
C LYS A 183 -3.34 16.35 -9.67
N GLY A 184 -3.49 16.19 -8.37
CA GLY A 184 -4.79 15.78 -7.82
C GLY A 184 -4.78 15.47 -6.33
N LYS A 185 -5.97 15.24 -5.81
CA LYS A 185 -6.21 14.77 -4.45
C LYS A 185 -6.23 13.25 -4.44
N PHE A 186 -5.75 12.64 -3.37
CA PHE A 186 -5.82 11.20 -3.16
C PHE A 186 -6.16 10.87 -1.71
N GLY A 187 -6.77 9.70 -1.53
CA GLY A 187 -6.96 9.06 -0.24
C GLY A 187 -6.81 7.56 -0.37
N VAL A 188 -6.24 6.91 0.65
CA VAL A 188 -6.04 5.46 0.70
C VAL A 188 -6.14 4.89 2.11
N LYS A 189 -6.61 3.64 2.22
CA LYS A 189 -6.64 2.82 3.43
C LYS A 189 -5.85 1.53 3.24
#